data_AF-A0AAE1JVT2-F1
#
_entry.id   AF-A0AAE1JVT2-F1
#
_cell.length_a   1.000
_cell.length_b   1.000
_cell.length_c   1.000
_cell.angle_alpha   90.00
_cell.angle_beta   90.00
_cell.angle_gamma   90.00
#
_symmetry.space_group_name_H-M   'P 1'
#
loop_
_entity.id
_entity.type
_entity.pdbx_description
1 polymer ?
#
loop_
_entity_poly.entity_id
_entity_poly.type
_entity_poly.pdbx_seq_one_letter_code
_entity_poly.pdbx_strand_id
1 'polypeptide(L)'
;MVMVPPLPEEVKFSSHAPVMLDTAGVPHHALTTLLDRLLQLMTRPTFTCRKMIRQGGKFYQKMPDGHKYVCLDAAVAPTPDSCLVYSFGVGGDLTFDRAMGQFGCEVLAFDDDPEHDAMKRYPFRGVTFLHILVSNNRDVRLVDWTEPSQNSSFIVLSRPVDNIMLLLHHQTANIDLLKIDIDGPEFEVLEQSLFETHVLERTRQLSIEVHLSALQTPVNSSTILASLTNYTRVLEGLESRGLRLVYYEPNYLKPTVISAAGRIISVYAELVWVNIHLQAGTNISQWEPLDEDFDNLEMAE
;
A
#
# COMPACT_ATOMS: atom_id res chain seq x y z
N MET A 1 6.45 -42.93 -12.61
CA MET A 1 6.02 -42.73 -11.22
C MET A 1 6.92 -41.65 -10.65
N VAL A 2 6.47 -40.38 -10.66
CA VAL A 2 7.29 -39.23 -10.27
C VAL A 2 7.22 -39.14 -8.75
N MET A 3 8.37 -39.30 -8.09
CA MET A 3 8.48 -39.19 -6.64
C MET A 3 8.26 -37.75 -6.22
N VAL A 4 7.21 -37.52 -5.44
CA VAL A 4 6.96 -36.26 -4.74
C VAL A 4 8.03 -36.13 -3.64
N PRO A 5 8.84 -35.06 -3.61
CA PRO A 5 9.79 -34.87 -2.52
C PRO A 5 9.04 -34.67 -1.19
N PRO A 6 9.58 -35.17 -0.07
CA PRO A 6 8.93 -35.02 1.23
C PRO A 6 8.84 -33.54 1.60
N LEU A 7 7.72 -33.17 2.24
CA LEU A 7 7.54 -31.86 2.84
C LEU A 7 8.74 -31.53 3.73
N PRO A 8 9.34 -30.33 3.63
CA PRO A 8 10.42 -29.95 4.52
C PRO A 8 9.90 -29.95 5.97
N GLU A 9 10.72 -30.47 6.88
CA GLU A 9 10.51 -30.45 8.32
C GLU A 9 10.07 -29.06 8.80
N GLU A 10 9.12 -29.06 9.74
CA GLU A 10 8.48 -27.89 10.33
C GLU A 10 9.47 -26.73 10.52
N VAL A 11 9.24 -25.65 9.76
CA VAL A 11 9.87 -24.36 10.04
C VAL A 11 9.40 -23.94 11.43
N LYS A 12 10.29 -24.00 12.41
CA LYS A 12 10.06 -23.41 13.73
C LYS A 12 9.90 -21.91 13.56
N PHE A 13 8.66 -21.47 13.40
CA PHE A 13 8.28 -20.07 13.61
C PHE A 13 8.71 -19.70 15.03
N SER A 14 9.50 -18.64 15.17
CA SER A 14 9.66 -17.99 16.46
C SER A 14 8.27 -17.53 16.89
N SER A 15 7.65 -18.28 17.78
CA SER A 15 6.33 -18.02 18.32
C SER A 15 6.41 -16.80 19.23
N HIS A 16 6.41 -15.61 18.64
CA HIS A 16 6.04 -14.43 19.40
C HIS A 16 4.58 -14.62 19.78
N ALA A 17 4.33 -14.81 21.09
CA ALA A 17 2.97 -14.91 21.58
C ALA A 17 2.18 -13.67 21.13
N PRO A 18 0.89 -13.82 20.75
CA PRO A 18 0.08 -12.68 20.38
C PRO A 18 0.13 -11.58 21.44
N VAL A 19 0.30 -10.34 21.00
CA VAL A 19 0.18 -9.18 21.89
C VAL A 19 -1.28 -9.09 22.31
N MET A 20 -1.56 -9.32 23.59
CA MET A 20 -2.92 -9.19 24.12
C MET A 20 -3.27 -7.72 24.21
N LEU A 21 -4.33 -7.31 23.51
CA LEU A 21 -4.82 -5.95 23.55
C LEU A 21 -5.46 -5.67 24.92
N ASP A 22 -5.08 -4.58 25.59
CA ASP A 22 -5.79 -4.14 26.80
C ASP A 22 -7.14 -3.54 26.40
N THR A 23 -8.20 -4.32 26.58
CA THR A 23 -9.58 -3.94 26.26
C THR A 23 -10.36 -3.50 27.49
N ALA A 24 -9.71 -3.24 28.63
CA ALA A 24 -10.40 -2.80 29.84
C ALA A 24 -11.23 -1.54 29.54
N GLY A 25 -12.48 -1.50 29.99
CA GLY A 25 -13.37 -0.36 29.77
C GLY A 25 -13.97 -0.23 28.35
N VAL A 26 -13.61 -1.10 27.40
CA VAL A 26 -14.24 -1.13 26.06
C VAL A 26 -15.51 -2.00 26.09
N PRO A 27 -16.67 -1.52 25.61
CA PRO A 27 -17.86 -2.36 25.48
C PRO A 27 -17.61 -3.56 24.56
N HIS A 28 -17.75 -4.78 25.11
CA HIS A 28 -17.38 -6.02 24.42
C HIS A 28 -18.07 -6.19 23.06
N HIS A 29 -19.36 -5.86 22.96
CA HIS A 29 -20.12 -5.98 21.71
C HIS A 29 -19.64 -5.01 20.61
N ALA A 30 -19.31 -3.76 20.98
CA ALA A 30 -18.80 -2.77 20.03
C ALA A 30 -17.42 -3.20 19.50
N LEU A 31 -16.56 -3.67 20.41
CA LEU A 31 -15.24 -4.20 20.08
C LEU A 31 -15.33 -5.40 19.12
N THR A 32 -16.12 -6.43 19.46
CA THR A 32 -16.23 -7.62 18.60
C THR A 32 -16.81 -7.29 17.24
N THR A 33 -17.80 -6.40 17.16
CA THR A 33 -18.41 -5.97 15.89
C THR A 33 -17.38 -5.30 14.98
N LEU A 34 -16.58 -4.37 15.51
CA LEU A 34 -15.53 -3.69 14.74
C LEU A 34 -14.41 -4.66 14.34
N LEU A 35 -13.96 -5.52 15.25
CA LEU A 35 -12.92 -6.52 14.94
C LEU A 35 -13.38 -7.49 13.84
N ASP A 36 -14.61 -7.99 13.92
CA ASP A 36 -15.17 -8.92 12.94
C ASP A 36 -15.31 -8.25 11.58
N ARG A 37 -15.72 -6.96 11.54
CA ARG A 37 -15.83 -6.19 10.30
C ARG A 37 -14.46 -5.90 9.68
N LEU A 38 -13.49 -5.46 10.48
CA LEU A 38 -12.12 -5.22 10.02
C LEU A 38 -11.50 -6.50 9.44
N LEU A 39 -11.63 -7.63 10.16
CA LEU A 39 -11.16 -8.93 9.68
C LEU A 39 -11.86 -9.36 8.39
N GLN A 40 -13.16 -9.13 8.26
CA GLN A 40 -13.88 -9.41 7.02
C GLN A 40 -13.30 -8.61 5.85
N LEU A 41 -13.09 -7.30 6.03
CA LEU A 41 -12.58 -6.40 5.00
C LEU A 41 -11.13 -6.71 4.60
N MET A 42 -10.29 -7.15 5.54
CA MET A 42 -8.89 -7.45 5.26
C MET A 42 -8.65 -8.86 4.73
N THR A 43 -9.38 -9.86 5.23
CA THR A 43 -8.97 -11.28 5.06
C THR A 43 -9.88 -12.08 4.14
N ARG A 44 -11.05 -11.55 3.76
CA ARG A 44 -12.02 -12.29 2.93
C ARG A 44 -12.13 -11.65 1.55
N PRO A 45 -11.47 -12.22 0.52
CA PRO A 45 -11.62 -11.75 -0.84
C PRO A 45 -13.10 -11.66 -1.25
N THR A 46 -13.50 -10.49 -1.77
CA THR A 46 -14.85 -10.21 -2.27
C THR A 46 -14.92 -10.29 -3.80
N PHE A 47 -13.79 -10.52 -4.46
CA PHE A 47 -13.68 -10.81 -5.88
C PHE A 47 -12.62 -11.88 -6.12
N THR A 48 -12.66 -12.54 -7.29
CA THR A 48 -11.72 -13.60 -7.64
C THR A 48 -10.80 -13.15 -8.77
N CYS A 49 -9.50 -13.13 -8.51
CA CYS A 49 -8.50 -13.10 -9.57
C CYS A 49 -8.16 -14.53 -10.01
N ARG A 50 -8.39 -14.88 -11.28
CA ARG A 50 -8.09 -16.22 -11.81
C ARG A 50 -6.63 -16.38 -12.20
N LYS A 51 -5.97 -15.28 -12.55
CA LYS A 51 -4.55 -15.26 -12.96
C LYS A 51 -3.75 -14.35 -12.04
N MET A 52 -3.60 -14.75 -10.78
CA MET A 52 -2.71 -14.05 -9.86
C MET A 52 -1.26 -14.48 -10.08
N ILE A 53 -0.36 -13.52 -10.25
CA ILE A 53 1.08 -13.79 -10.32
C ILE A 53 1.81 -13.09 -9.18
N ARG A 54 2.94 -13.64 -8.77
CA ARG A 54 3.86 -13.02 -7.81
C ARG A 54 4.99 -12.34 -8.58
N GLN A 55 5.27 -11.08 -8.29
CA GLN A 55 6.35 -10.31 -8.90
C GLN A 55 7.33 -9.81 -7.84
N GLY A 56 8.61 -9.81 -8.20
CA GLY A 56 9.68 -9.39 -7.30
C GLY A 56 9.88 -10.29 -6.09
N GLY A 57 10.54 -9.71 -5.09
CA GLY A 57 10.89 -10.30 -3.82
C GLY A 57 12.24 -11.01 -3.78
N LYS A 58 12.70 -11.20 -2.54
CA LYS A 58 13.91 -11.92 -2.16
C LYS A 58 13.54 -13.00 -1.13
N PHE A 59 14.46 -13.90 -0.87
CA PHE A 59 14.34 -14.83 0.26
C PHE A 59 15.19 -14.32 1.42
N TYR A 60 14.57 -14.00 2.54
CA TYR A 60 15.23 -13.70 3.80
C TYR A 60 14.95 -14.83 4.78
N GLN A 61 16.00 -15.45 5.34
CA GLN A 61 15.86 -16.61 6.24
C GLN A 61 14.96 -17.75 5.70
N LYS A 62 15.01 -17.99 4.38
CA LYS A 62 14.16 -18.95 3.63
C LYS A 62 12.67 -18.58 3.53
N MET A 63 12.26 -17.39 3.97
CA MET A 63 10.92 -16.87 3.75
C MET A 63 10.94 -15.83 2.61
N PRO A 64 9.94 -15.84 1.70
CA PRO A 64 9.84 -14.83 0.66
C PRO A 64 9.41 -13.49 1.27
N ASP A 65 9.98 -12.40 0.76
CA ASP A 65 9.72 -11.03 1.24
C ASP A 65 9.90 -10.02 0.10
N GLY A 66 9.28 -8.84 0.20
CA GLY A 66 9.37 -7.76 -0.80
C GLY A 66 8.69 -8.08 -2.14
N HIS A 67 7.97 -9.20 -2.25
CA HIS A 67 7.20 -9.54 -3.44
C HIS A 67 5.79 -8.96 -3.35
N LYS A 68 5.20 -8.66 -4.52
CA LYS A 68 3.79 -8.24 -4.58
C LYS A 68 3.02 -9.11 -5.56
N TYR A 69 1.72 -9.24 -5.32
CA TYR A 69 0.82 -10.01 -6.19
C TYR A 69 0.11 -9.10 -7.19
N VAL A 70 0.01 -9.56 -8.44
CA VAL A 70 -0.60 -8.82 -9.54
C VAL A 70 -1.65 -9.67 -10.21
N CYS A 71 -2.86 -9.13 -10.37
CA CYS A 71 -3.93 -9.80 -11.07
C CYS A 71 -3.82 -9.60 -12.58
N LEU A 72 -3.80 -10.69 -13.34
CA LEU A 72 -3.75 -10.69 -14.82
C LEU A 72 -5.09 -11.10 -15.45
N ASP A 73 -6.19 -10.96 -14.72
CA ASP A 73 -7.52 -11.08 -15.31
C ASP A 73 -7.75 -9.93 -16.29
N ALA A 74 -8.30 -10.27 -17.47
CA ALA A 74 -8.34 -9.36 -18.62
C ALA A 74 -8.93 -7.98 -18.31
N ALA A 75 -9.86 -7.87 -17.36
CA ALA A 75 -10.52 -6.61 -16.98
C ALA A 75 -9.58 -5.61 -16.28
N VAL A 76 -8.56 -6.08 -15.55
CA VAL A 76 -7.73 -5.25 -14.67
C VAL A 76 -6.23 -5.46 -14.87
N ALA A 77 -5.84 -6.41 -15.74
CA ALA A 77 -4.44 -6.70 -16.03
C ALA A 77 -3.69 -5.46 -16.53
N PRO A 78 -2.44 -5.22 -16.09
CA PRO A 78 -1.57 -4.25 -16.73
C PRO A 78 -1.35 -4.64 -18.19
N THR A 79 -1.42 -3.67 -19.10
CA THR A 79 -1.20 -3.91 -20.53
C THR A 79 0.30 -3.97 -20.80
N PRO A 80 0.86 -5.10 -21.28
CA PRO A 80 2.29 -5.18 -21.60
C PRO A 80 2.75 -4.04 -22.52
N ASP A 81 3.93 -3.50 -22.27
CA ASP A 81 4.53 -2.37 -23.01
C ASP A 81 3.71 -1.05 -23.00
N SER A 82 2.59 -1.00 -22.28
CA SER A 82 1.69 0.17 -22.21
C SER A 82 0.96 0.23 -20.87
N CYS A 83 1.69 0.03 -19.78
CA CYS A 83 1.16 0.11 -18.42
C CYS A 83 1.91 1.14 -17.58
N LEU A 84 1.20 1.75 -16.63
CA LEU A 84 1.74 2.73 -15.70
C LEU A 84 1.68 2.19 -14.26
N VAL A 85 2.83 2.17 -13.59
CA VAL A 85 2.98 1.70 -12.21
C VAL A 85 3.54 2.81 -11.33
N TYR A 86 2.82 3.13 -10.26
CA TYR A 86 3.30 3.99 -9.18
C TYR A 86 3.63 3.10 -7.99
N SER A 87 4.89 3.16 -7.53
CA SER A 87 5.41 2.26 -6.49
C SER A 87 6.01 3.06 -5.35
N PHE A 88 5.23 3.27 -4.30
CA PHE A 88 5.65 4.03 -3.12
C PHE A 88 6.25 3.13 -2.05
N GLY A 89 7.29 3.65 -1.39
CA GLY A 89 8.10 2.98 -0.37
C GLY A 89 8.75 1.71 -0.91
N VAL A 90 9.74 1.89 -1.78
CA VAL A 90 10.49 0.76 -2.37
C VAL A 90 11.58 0.25 -1.44
N GLY A 91 11.99 1.05 -0.46
CA GLY A 91 13.12 0.80 0.43
C GLY A 91 14.34 0.29 -0.33
N GLY A 92 15.03 -0.67 0.28
CA GLY A 92 16.16 -1.37 -0.34
C GLY A 92 15.79 -2.43 -1.40
N ASP A 93 14.53 -2.54 -1.83
CA ASP A 93 14.08 -3.62 -2.71
C ASP A 93 13.27 -3.19 -3.94
N LEU A 94 14.00 -2.88 -5.02
CA LEU A 94 13.44 -2.63 -6.35
C LEU A 94 13.15 -3.89 -7.18
N THR A 95 13.09 -5.09 -6.60
CA THR A 95 12.90 -6.33 -7.39
C THR A 95 11.51 -6.42 -8.01
N PHE A 96 10.47 -5.93 -7.33
CA PHE A 96 9.13 -5.78 -7.87
C PHE A 96 9.11 -4.78 -9.04
N ASP A 97 9.67 -3.60 -8.82
CA ASP A 97 9.73 -2.51 -9.80
C ASP A 97 10.45 -2.94 -11.07
N ARG A 98 11.59 -3.62 -10.90
CA ARG A 98 12.34 -4.21 -12.01
C ARG A 98 11.51 -5.22 -12.79
N ALA A 99 10.73 -6.07 -12.10
CA ALA A 99 9.91 -7.08 -12.76
C ALA A 99 8.77 -6.44 -13.57
N MET A 100 8.16 -5.37 -13.06
CA MET A 100 7.15 -4.60 -13.79
C MET A 100 7.76 -3.81 -14.97
N GLY A 101 8.97 -3.26 -14.82
CA GLY A 101 9.70 -2.66 -15.93
C GLY A 101 10.07 -3.68 -17.02
N GLN A 102 10.41 -4.91 -16.64
CA GLN A 102 10.63 -6.04 -17.57
C GLN A 102 9.35 -6.52 -18.25
N PHE A 103 8.20 -6.36 -17.60
CA PHE A 103 6.88 -6.59 -18.19
C PHE A 103 6.51 -5.51 -19.23
N GLY A 104 7.28 -4.42 -19.29
CA GLY A 104 7.11 -3.33 -20.24
C GLY A 104 6.37 -2.12 -19.66
N CYS A 105 6.10 -2.09 -18.35
CA CYS A 105 5.49 -0.91 -17.75
C CYS A 105 6.47 0.27 -17.66
N GLU A 106 5.93 1.48 -17.71
CA GLU A 106 6.54 2.65 -17.10
C GLU A 106 6.33 2.57 -15.59
N VAL A 107 7.43 2.42 -14.85
CA VAL A 107 7.43 2.30 -13.39
C VAL A 107 8.07 3.54 -12.80
N LEU A 108 7.31 4.21 -11.94
CA LEU A 108 7.77 5.30 -11.11
C LEU A 108 7.90 4.77 -9.69
N ALA A 109 9.15 4.62 -9.25
CA ALA A 109 9.53 4.14 -7.93
C ALA A 109 9.84 5.35 -7.03
N PHE A 110 9.28 5.35 -5.82
CA PHE A 110 9.30 6.49 -4.93
C PHE A 110 9.75 6.07 -3.54
N ASP A 111 10.80 6.70 -3.03
CA ASP A 111 11.23 6.64 -1.64
C ASP A 111 12.20 7.79 -1.37
N ASP A 112 12.43 8.12 -0.11
CA ASP A 112 13.39 9.17 0.25
C ASP A 112 13.88 9.05 1.70
N ASP A 113 15.14 8.63 1.84
CA ASP A 113 15.91 8.66 3.07
C ASP A 113 17.42 8.73 2.72
N PRO A 114 18.33 8.88 3.70
CA PRO A 114 19.76 8.93 3.43
C PRO A 114 20.35 7.68 2.74
N GLU A 115 19.73 6.51 2.88
CA GLU A 115 20.19 5.28 2.20
C GLU A 115 19.91 5.34 0.69
N HIS A 116 18.91 6.11 0.28
CA HIS A 116 18.52 6.29 -1.12
C HIS A 116 19.37 7.30 -1.89
N ASP A 117 20.24 8.09 -1.25
CA ASP A 117 21.13 9.07 -1.92
C ASP A 117 22.01 8.42 -3.00
N ALA A 118 22.38 7.15 -2.81
CA ALA A 118 23.16 6.39 -3.79
C ALA A 118 22.32 5.76 -4.90
N MET A 119 20.99 5.86 -4.83
CA MET A 119 20.08 5.24 -5.78
C MET A 119 20.11 5.99 -7.11
N LYS A 120 20.30 5.24 -8.21
CA LYS A 120 20.31 5.83 -9.54
C LYS A 120 18.90 6.23 -9.93
N ARG A 121 18.74 7.41 -10.54
CA ARG A 121 17.47 7.86 -11.15
C ARG A 121 16.86 6.86 -12.11
N TYR A 122 17.68 6.09 -12.84
CA TYR A 122 17.23 5.03 -13.75
C TYR A 122 17.91 3.72 -13.37
N PRO A 123 17.42 3.01 -12.34
CA PRO A 123 18.10 1.82 -11.83
C PRO A 123 17.96 0.63 -12.80
N PHE A 124 16.86 0.56 -13.57
CA PHE A 124 16.56 -0.49 -14.54
C PHE A 124 15.81 0.06 -15.76
N ARG A 125 15.70 -0.75 -16.82
CA ARG A 125 14.85 -0.41 -17.98
C ARG A 125 13.39 -0.29 -17.53
N GLY A 126 12.74 0.80 -17.93
CA GLY A 126 11.34 1.08 -17.61
C GLY A 126 11.11 1.54 -16.17
N VAL A 127 12.17 1.71 -15.36
CA VAL A 127 12.05 2.15 -13.96
C VAL A 127 12.73 3.50 -13.78
N THR A 128 12.00 4.48 -13.25
CA THR A 128 12.52 5.78 -12.82
C THR A 128 12.35 5.88 -11.30
N PHE A 129 13.45 6.11 -10.59
CA PHE A 129 13.44 6.37 -9.15
C PHE A 129 13.35 7.89 -8.89
N LEU A 130 12.49 8.28 -7.95
CA LEU A 130 12.21 9.65 -7.58
C LEU A 130 12.23 9.81 -6.04
N HIS A 131 13.01 10.78 -5.58
CA HIS A 131 13.13 11.18 -4.17
C HIS A 131 11.91 11.98 -3.71
N ILE A 132 10.78 11.28 -3.54
CA ILE A 132 9.51 11.85 -3.11
C ILE A 132 8.79 10.83 -2.23
N LEU A 133 8.41 11.23 -1.01
CA LEU A 133 7.49 10.45 -0.19
C LEU A 133 6.03 10.78 -0.54
N VAL A 134 5.14 9.79 -0.44
CA VAL A 134 3.70 10.06 -0.54
C VAL A 134 3.15 10.54 0.80
N SER A 135 2.30 11.57 0.78
CA SER A 135 1.59 12.09 1.95
C SER A 135 0.27 12.75 1.56
N ASN A 136 -0.49 13.24 2.54
CA ASN A 136 -1.69 14.07 2.32
C ASN A 136 -1.38 15.57 2.10
N ASN A 137 -0.11 15.97 2.08
CA ASN A 137 0.29 17.37 2.12
C ASN A 137 1.49 17.68 1.21
N ARG A 138 1.71 18.97 0.92
CA ARG A 138 2.80 19.44 0.06
C ARG A 138 3.94 20.00 0.91
N ASP A 139 4.69 19.12 1.57
CA ASP A 139 5.72 19.53 2.51
C ASP A 139 7.15 19.42 1.95
N VAL A 140 8.03 20.24 2.50
CA VAL A 140 9.49 20.06 2.44
C VAL A 140 9.97 20.13 3.88
N ARG A 141 10.52 19.04 4.40
CA ARG A 141 10.89 18.94 5.82
C ARG A 141 12.36 18.62 5.96
N LEU A 142 13.01 19.27 6.93
CA LEU A 142 14.32 18.83 7.41
C LEU A 142 14.08 17.75 8.47
N VAL A 143 14.55 16.53 8.21
CA VAL A 143 14.42 15.38 9.09
C VAL A 143 15.79 15.03 9.65
N ASP A 144 15.90 14.96 10.97
CA ASP A 144 17.11 14.47 11.62
C ASP A 144 17.13 12.93 11.52
N TRP A 145 18.17 12.40 10.88
CA TRP A 145 18.41 10.97 10.80
C TRP A 145 19.43 10.58 11.87
N THR A 146 18.95 9.87 12.88
CA THR A 146 19.78 9.33 13.96
C THR A 146 20.14 7.88 13.66
N GLU A 147 21.23 7.69 12.92
CA GLU A 147 21.93 6.40 12.89
C GLU A 147 22.80 6.28 14.17
N PRO A 148 23.03 5.07 14.73
CA PRO A 148 23.88 4.90 15.92
C PRO A 148 25.30 5.47 15.80
N SER A 149 25.74 5.88 14.61
CA SER A 149 27.09 6.38 14.34
C SER A 149 27.17 7.76 13.65
N GLN A 150 26.05 8.36 13.22
CA GLN A 150 26.05 9.66 12.53
C GLN A 150 24.77 10.44 12.83
N ASN A 151 24.91 11.73 13.13
CA ASN A 151 23.80 12.65 13.23
C ASN A 151 23.82 13.55 11.99
N SER A 152 22.87 13.34 11.09
CA SER A 152 22.75 14.11 9.85
C SER A 152 21.31 14.56 9.66
N SER A 153 21.12 15.79 9.19
CA SER A 153 19.80 16.27 8.79
C SER A 153 19.65 16.12 7.26
N PHE A 154 18.51 15.60 6.82
CA PHE A 154 18.19 15.31 5.43
C PHE A 154 16.91 16.04 5.01
N ILE A 155 16.86 16.58 3.79
CA ILE A 155 15.66 17.28 3.30
C ILE A 155 14.77 16.27 2.58
N VAL A 156 13.57 16.07 3.12
CA VAL A 156 12.57 15.16 2.56
C VAL A 156 11.50 15.96 1.85
N LEU A 157 11.15 15.54 0.64
CA LEU A 157 10.04 16.06 -0.15
C LEU A 157 8.86 15.11 -0.07
N SER A 158 7.69 15.56 0.42
CA SER A 158 6.47 14.75 0.43
C SER A 158 5.33 15.38 -0.36
N ARG A 159 4.57 14.57 -1.10
CA ARG A 159 3.50 15.04 -1.97
C ARG A 159 2.29 14.08 -2.02
N PRO A 160 1.07 14.61 -2.22
CA PRO A 160 -0.11 13.82 -2.61
C PRO A 160 0.07 13.16 -3.98
N VAL A 161 -0.57 12.00 -4.18
CA VAL A 161 -0.45 11.24 -5.44
C VAL A 161 -0.94 12.05 -6.65
N ASP A 162 -2.05 12.77 -6.52
CA ASP A 162 -2.57 13.65 -7.58
C ASP A 162 -1.58 14.77 -7.95
N ASN A 163 -0.87 15.32 -6.95
CA ASN A 163 0.16 16.33 -7.20
C ASN A 163 1.37 15.73 -7.91
N ILE A 164 1.80 14.53 -7.53
CA ILE A 164 2.87 13.82 -8.25
C ILE A 164 2.44 13.53 -9.69
N MET A 165 1.20 13.08 -9.91
CA MET A 165 0.65 12.91 -11.26
C MET A 165 0.63 14.22 -12.04
N LEU A 166 0.31 15.36 -11.42
CA LEU A 166 0.40 16.68 -12.05
C LEU A 166 1.82 17.03 -12.48
N LEU A 167 2.81 16.86 -11.59
CA LEU A 167 4.22 17.16 -11.86
C LEU A 167 4.82 16.27 -12.94
N LEU A 168 4.28 15.06 -13.12
CA LEU A 168 4.72 14.09 -14.11
C LEU A 168 3.83 14.06 -15.37
N HIS A 169 2.88 14.98 -15.49
CA HIS A 169 1.94 15.06 -16.63
C HIS A 169 1.05 13.82 -16.83
N HIS A 170 0.69 13.15 -15.75
CA HIS A 170 -0.17 11.97 -15.69
C HIS A 170 -1.59 12.27 -15.17
N GLN A 171 -2.04 13.54 -15.16
CA GLN A 171 -3.31 13.97 -14.57
C GLN A 171 -4.53 13.23 -15.13
N THR A 172 -4.47 12.77 -16.38
CA THR A 172 -5.53 12.06 -17.09
C THR A 172 -5.22 10.58 -17.32
N ALA A 173 -4.05 10.11 -16.89
CA ALA A 173 -3.63 8.73 -17.09
C ALA A 173 -4.38 7.77 -16.15
N ASN A 174 -4.59 6.54 -16.63
CA ASN A 174 -4.98 5.44 -15.76
C ASN A 174 -3.72 4.84 -15.13
N ILE A 175 -3.81 4.46 -13.85
CA ILE A 175 -2.74 3.71 -13.18
C ILE A 175 -3.11 2.23 -13.26
N ASP A 176 -2.28 1.41 -13.89
CA ASP A 176 -2.51 -0.04 -13.95
C ASP A 176 -2.25 -0.70 -12.60
N LEU A 177 -1.24 -0.22 -11.86
CA LEU A 177 -0.92 -0.69 -10.52
C LEU A 177 -0.39 0.45 -9.64
N LEU A 178 -1.10 0.72 -8.54
CA LEU A 178 -0.65 1.58 -7.46
C LEU A 178 -0.16 0.70 -6.30
N LYS A 179 1.14 0.72 -6.00
CA LYS A 179 1.72 0.09 -4.81
C LYS A 179 1.90 1.16 -3.72
N ILE A 180 1.38 0.90 -2.53
CA ILE A 180 1.59 1.71 -1.33
C ILE A 180 2.15 0.79 -0.24
N ASP A 181 3.37 1.03 0.18
CA ASP A 181 4.04 0.24 1.19
C ASP A 181 5.03 1.16 1.90
N ILE A 182 4.54 1.98 2.83
CA ILE A 182 5.21 3.21 3.30
C ILE A 182 5.42 3.23 4.81
N ASP A 183 5.40 2.05 5.43
CA ASP A 183 5.67 1.81 6.85
C ASP A 183 4.86 2.70 7.83
N GLY A 184 3.57 2.95 7.57
CA GLY A 184 2.68 3.50 8.61
C GLY A 184 1.51 4.39 8.18
N PRO A 185 1.73 5.47 7.41
CA PRO A 185 0.67 6.44 7.10
C PRO A 185 -0.28 5.95 5.99
N GLU A 186 -0.39 4.64 5.72
CA GLU A 186 -1.21 4.13 4.62
C GLU A 186 -2.68 4.54 4.73
N PHE A 187 -3.25 4.42 5.93
CA PHE A 187 -4.65 4.78 6.16
C PHE A 187 -4.88 6.30 6.04
N GLU A 188 -3.90 7.11 6.43
CA GLU A 188 -3.95 8.57 6.26
C GLU A 188 -3.84 8.95 4.78
N VAL A 189 -2.91 8.35 4.03
CA VAL A 189 -2.76 8.57 2.59
C VAL A 189 -4.01 8.12 1.83
N LEU A 190 -4.59 6.97 2.18
CA LEU A 190 -5.84 6.52 1.57
C LEU A 190 -6.96 7.54 1.82
N GLU A 191 -7.16 7.92 3.07
CA GLU A 191 -8.33 8.70 3.46
C GLU A 191 -8.22 10.20 3.16
N GLN A 192 -7.07 10.80 3.45
CA GLN A 192 -6.88 12.25 3.40
C GLN A 192 -6.18 12.71 2.13
N SER A 193 -5.85 11.79 1.22
CA SER A 193 -5.29 12.13 -0.10
C SER A 193 -6.04 11.41 -1.21
N LEU A 194 -5.98 10.08 -1.25
CA LEU A 194 -6.51 9.34 -2.40
C LEU A 194 -8.03 9.41 -2.50
N PHE A 195 -8.74 9.41 -1.37
CA PHE A 195 -10.21 9.50 -1.31
C PHE A 195 -10.77 10.88 -1.66
N GLU A 196 -9.94 11.91 -1.61
CA GLU A 196 -10.27 13.31 -1.91
C GLU A 196 -10.04 13.66 -3.38
N THR A 197 -9.68 12.67 -4.21
CA THR A 197 -9.33 12.85 -5.63
C THR A 197 -9.94 11.74 -6.48
N HIS A 198 -9.73 11.81 -7.80
CA HIS A 198 -10.16 10.77 -8.77
C HIS A 198 -9.06 9.75 -9.12
N VAL A 199 -8.04 9.62 -8.26
CA VAL A 199 -6.90 8.73 -8.53
C VAL A 199 -7.33 7.26 -8.44
N LEU A 200 -8.09 6.88 -7.41
CA LEU A 200 -8.51 5.48 -7.23
C LEU A 200 -9.52 5.01 -8.27
N GLU A 201 -10.41 5.89 -8.71
CA GLU A 201 -11.40 5.63 -9.76
C GLU A 201 -10.73 5.28 -11.09
N ARG A 202 -9.49 5.71 -11.30
CA ARG A 202 -8.66 5.45 -12.50
C ARG A 202 -7.52 4.47 -12.25
N THR A 203 -7.45 3.90 -11.04
CA THR A 203 -6.48 2.88 -10.66
C THR A 203 -7.08 1.49 -10.83
N ARG A 204 -6.50 0.65 -11.71
CA ARG A 204 -7.00 -0.72 -11.96
C ARG A 204 -6.75 -1.65 -10.77
N GLN A 205 -5.56 -1.55 -10.16
CA GLN A 205 -5.16 -2.39 -9.03
C GLN A 205 -4.44 -1.56 -7.97
N LEU A 206 -4.80 -1.78 -6.71
CA LEU A 206 -4.10 -1.24 -5.55
C LEU A 206 -3.46 -2.43 -4.81
N SER A 207 -2.13 -2.42 -4.72
CA SER A 207 -1.37 -3.30 -3.83
C SER A 207 -0.96 -2.46 -2.63
N ILE A 208 -1.33 -2.88 -1.42
CA ILE A 208 -1.02 -2.11 -0.22
C ILE A 208 -0.57 -2.99 0.93
N GLU A 209 0.57 -2.67 1.55
CA GLU A 209 0.94 -3.24 2.85
C GLU A 209 0.35 -2.37 3.94
N VAL A 210 -0.64 -2.89 4.68
CA VAL A 210 -1.30 -2.12 5.74
C VAL A 210 -0.57 -2.29 7.08
N HIS A 211 -0.37 -1.17 7.77
CA HIS A 211 0.21 -1.13 9.12
C HIS A 211 -0.86 -0.79 10.16
N LEU A 212 -1.33 -1.77 10.93
CA LEU A 212 -2.27 -1.57 12.04
C LEU A 212 -1.57 -1.17 13.36
N SER A 213 -0.44 -0.47 13.27
CA SER A 213 0.48 -0.23 14.40
C SER A 213 -0.20 0.48 15.58
N ALA A 214 -1.23 1.30 15.35
CA ALA A 214 -2.00 1.92 16.44
C ALA A 214 -2.70 0.91 17.36
N LEU A 215 -2.89 -0.34 16.93
CA LEU A 215 -3.42 -1.41 17.78
C LEU A 215 -2.34 -2.06 18.65
N GLN A 216 -1.05 -1.82 18.41
CA GLN A 216 0.02 -2.36 19.25
C GLN A 216 0.22 -1.53 20.53
N THR A 217 -0.16 -0.25 20.53
CA THR A 217 0.05 0.67 21.65
C THR A 217 -1.21 1.45 22.03
N PRO A 218 -2.06 0.93 22.94
CA PRO A 218 -3.11 1.74 23.51
C PRO A 218 -2.64 2.38 24.82
N VAL A 219 -2.67 3.71 24.90
CA VAL A 219 -2.83 4.39 26.18
C VAL A 219 -4.31 4.76 26.25
N ASN A 220 -5.14 3.86 26.82
CA ASN A 220 -6.60 3.91 27.03
C ASN A 220 -7.54 3.28 25.97
N SER A 221 -8.74 2.92 26.44
CA SER A 221 -9.83 2.20 25.76
C SER A 221 -10.45 2.97 24.58
N SER A 222 -10.56 4.29 24.67
CA SER A 222 -11.14 5.15 23.62
C SER A 222 -10.30 5.15 22.35
N THR A 223 -8.98 5.06 22.49
CA THR A 223 -8.05 5.03 21.37
C THR A 223 -8.22 3.77 20.52
N ILE A 224 -8.45 2.61 21.14
CA ILE A 224 -8.67 1.34 20.42
C ILE A 224 -9.90 1.39 19.52
N LEU A 225 -11.04 1.83 20.07
CA LEU A 225 -12.28 1.93 19.29
C LEU A 225 -12.13 2.95 18.15
N ALA A 226 -11.46 4.08 18.40
CA ALA A 226 -11.19 5.07 17.38
C ALA A 226 -10.32 4.50 16.25
N SER A 227 -9.22 3.81 16.57
CA SER A 227 -8.36 3.17 15.58
C SER A 227 -9.10 2.08 14.77
N LEU A 228 -9.83 1.19 15.44
CA LEU A 228 -10.62 0.15 14.75
C LEU A 228 -11.70 0.74 13.85
N THR A 229 -12.39 1.78 14.33
CA THR A 229 -13.38 2.52 13.54
C THR A 229 -12.73 3.16 12.32
N ASN A 230 -11.55 3.77 12.50
CA ASN A 230 -10.81 4.39 11.42
C ASN A 230 -10.42 3.39 10.33
N TYR A 231 -9.74 2.31 10.71
CA TYR A 231 -9.30 1.28 9.76
C TYR A 231 -10.47 0.65 9.02
N THR A 232 -11.55 0.33 9.74
CA THR A 232 -12.78 -0.23 9.14
C THR A 232 -13.35 0.71 8.10
N ARG A 233 -13.55 1.98 8.47
CA ARG A 233 -14.14 3.01 7.60
C ARG A 233 -13.31 3.25 6.34
N VAL A 234 -11.98 3.26 6.45
CA VAL A 234 -11.11 3.46 5.29
C VAL A 234 -11.20 2.28 4.32
N LEU A 235 -11.18 1.04 4.80
CA LEU A 235 -11.34 -0.13 3.93
C LEU A 235 -12.75 -0.22 3.31
N GLU A 236 -13.79 0.20 4.03
CA GLU A 236 -15.13 0.37 3.46
C GLU A 236 -15.15 1.47 2.38
N GLY A 237 -14.34 2.52 2.55
CA GLY A 237 -14.12 3.56 1.55
C GLY A 237 -13.50 3.05 0.25
N LEU A 238 -12.69 1.98 0.30
CA LEU A 238 -12.23 1.27 -0.90
C LEU A 238 -13.39 0.51 -1.56
N GLU A 239 -14.17 -0.23 -0.78
CA GLU A 239 -15.32 -0.99 -1.31
C GLU A 239 -16.36 -0.08 -1.97
N SER A 240 -16.67 1.07 -1.37
CA SER A 240 -17.65 2.02 -1.90
C SER A 240 -17.21 2.66 -3.22
N ARG A 241 -15.89 2.76 -3.46
CA ARG A 241 -15.28 3.25 -4.70
C ARG A 241 -15.10 2.19 -5.78
N GLY A 242 -15.60 0.97 -5.54
CA GLY A 242 -15.55 -0.12 -6.51
C GLY A 242 -14.28 -0.97 -6.45
N LEU A 243 -13.42 -0.78 -5.45
CA LEU A 243 -12.35 -1.72 -5.21
C LEU A 243 -12.88 -2.97 -4.50
N ARG A 244 -12.37 -4.14 -4.88
CA ARG A 244 -12.70 -5.42 -4.25
C ARG A 244 -11.42 -6.15 -3.89
N LEU A 245 -11.36 -6.66 -2.67
CA LEU A 245 -10.23 -7.45 -2.21
C LEU A 245 -10.17 -8.75 -3.01
N VAL A 246 -8.99 -9.07 -3.55
CA VAL A 246 -8.72 -10.33 -4.26
C VAL A 246 -7.66 -11.18 -3.58
N TYR A 247 -6.84 -10.58 -2.71
CA TYR A 247 -5.76 -11.28 -2.02
C TYR A 247 -5.42 -10.64 -0.68
N TYR A 248 -5.09 -11.49 0.29
CA TYR A 248 -4.63 -11.15 1.62
C TYR A 248 -3.46 -12.07 1.98
N GLU A 249 -2.36 -11.51 2.49
CA GLU A 249 -1.26 -12.27 3.04
C GLU A 249 -0.69 -11.56 4.28
N PRO A 250 -0.60 -12.22 5.44
CA PRO A 250 0.05 -11.63 6.61
C PRO A 250 1.56 -11.53 6.38
N ASN A 251 2.22 -10.51 6.94
CA ASN A 251 3.67 -10.40 6.85
C ASN A 251 4.35 -11.56 7.61
N TYR A 252 5.03 -12.45 6.88
CA TYR A 252 5.66 -13.63 7.47
C TYR A 252 7.03 -13.35 8.11
N LEU A 253 7.72 -12.28 7.70
CA LEU A 253 9.00 -11.88 8.31
C LEU A 253 8.82 -11.12 9.62
N LYS A 254 7.77 -10.29 9.68
CA LYS A 254 7.32 -9.58 10.88
C LYS A 254 5.93 -10.10 11.28
N PRO A 255 5.80 -11.35 11.77
CA PRO A 255 4.51 -12.00 12.06
C PRO A 255 3.89 -11.47 13.37
N THR A 256 3.76 -10.15 13.48
CA THR A 256 3.22 -9.49 14.65
C THR A 256 1.71 -9.59 14.62
N VAL A 257 1.15 -10.23 15.64
CA VAL A 257 -0.29 -10.44 15.77
C VAL A 257 -0.79 -9.89 17.10
N ILE A 258 -1.97 -9.28 17.05
CA ILE A 258 -2.73 -8.88 18.24
C ILE A 258 -3.85 -9.89 18.51
N SER A 259 -4.17 -10.07 19.79
CA SER A 259 -5.32 -10.86 20.23
C SER A 259 -6.28 -9.98 21.03
N ALA A 260 -7.53 -9.91 20.60
CA ALA A 260 -8.58 -9.11 21.24
C ALA A 260 -9.94 -9.80 21.12
N ALA A 261 -10.67 -9.94 22.23
CA ALA A 261 -12.01 -10.56 22.26
C ALA A 261 -12.10 -11.93 21.53
N GLY A 262 -11.02 -12.73 21.59
CA GLY A 262 -10.93 -14.04 20.94
C GLY A 262 -10.65 -14.01 19.43
N ARG A 263 -10.33 -12.84 18.86
CA ARG A 263 -9.91 -12.66 17.47
C ARG A 263 -8.40 -12.48 17.42
N ILE A 264 -7.79 -12.96 16.34
CA ILE A 264 -6.37 -12.76 16.03
C ILE A 264 -6.29 -11.90 14.78
N ILE A 265 -5.51 -10.82 14.83
CA ILE A 265 -5.31 -9.90 13.70
C ILE A 265 -3.81 -9.74 13.47
N SER A 266 -3.37 -9.92 12.22
CA SER A 266 -2.02 -9.56 11.81
C SER A 266 -1.91 -8.05 11.69
N VAL A 267 -0.89 -7.49 12.35
CA VAL A 267 -0.66 -6.03 12.35
C VAL A 267 -0.18 -5.55 10.99
N TYR A 268 0.64 -6.35 10.32
CA TYR A 268 1.18 -6.07 8.99
C TYR A 268 0.64 -7.10 8.01
N ALA A 269 0.09 -6.64 6.89
CA ALA A 269 -0.47 -7.52 5.88
C ALA A 269 -0.49 -6.88 4.49
N GLU A 270 -0.25 -7.70 3.48
CA GLU A 270 -0.38 -7.37 2.07
C GLU A 270 -1.83 -7.55 1.63
N LEU A 271 -2.42 -6.51 1.06
CA LEU A 271 -3.73 -6.54 0.44
C LEU A 271 -3.62 -6.21 -1.04
N VAL A 272 -4.28 -7.00 -1.88
CA VAL A 272 -4.48 -6.64 -3.30
C VAL A 272 -5.95 -6.40 -3.54
N TRP A 273 -6.24 -5.22 -4.06
CA TRP A 273 -7.55 -4.75 -4.44
C TRP A 273 -7.61 -4.52 -5.95
N VAL A 274 -8.71 -4.92 -6.57
CA VAL A 274 -8.97 -4.64 -7.99
C VAL A 274 -10.18 -3.73 -8.13
N ASN A 275 -10.11 -2.77 -9.03
CA ASN A 275 -11.22 -1.87 -9.30
C ASN A 275 -12.16 -2.52 -10.34
N ILE A 276 -13.37 -2.90 -9.90
CA ILE A 276 -14.35 -3.57 -10.75
C ILE A 276 -15.18 -2.62 -11.62
N HIS A 277 -15.05 -1.30 -11.41
CA HIS A 277 -15.70 -0.29 -12.26
C HIS A 277 -14.86 0.00 -13.52
N LEU A 278 -13.55 -0.19 -13.43
CA LEU A 278 -12.64 -0.11 -14.57
C LEU A 278 -12.64 -1.44 -15.32
N GLN A 279 -13.64 -1.65 -16.18
CA GLN A 279 -13.57 -2.76 -17.12
C GLN A 279 -12.53 -2.45 -18.22
N ALA A 280 -11.67 -3.42 -18.55
CA ALA A 280 -10.65 -3.23 -19.57
C ALA A 280 -11.24 -2.72 -20.88
N GLY A 281 -10.83 -1.50 -21.26
CA GLY A 281 -11.18 -0.89 -22.54
C GLY A 281 -12.05 0.36 -22.45
N THR A 282 -12.55 0.78 -21.28
CA THR A 282 -13.11 2.13 -21.16
C THR A 282 -11.98 3.15 -21.12
N ASN A 283 -11.71 3.76 -22.28
CA ASN A 283 -10.94 4.99 -22.35
C ASN A 283 -11.80 6.04 -21.66
N ILE A 284 -11.40 6.46 -20.46
CA ILE A 284 -12.13 7.42 -19.65
C ILE A 284 -11.83 8.82 -20.21
N SER A 285 -12.22 9.07 -21.46
CA SER A 285 -12.01 10.35 -22.16
C SER A 285 -13.21 11.30 -22.00
N GLN A 286 -14.06 11.11 -20.99
CA GLN A 286 -15.29 11.89 -20.79
C GLN A 286 -15.46 12.44 -19.37
N TRP A 287 -14.37 12.55 -18.61
CA TRP A 287 -14.44 13.22 -17.32
C TRP A 287 -13.82 14.59 -17.51
N GLU A 288 -14.71 15.56 -17.69
CA GLU A 288 -14.35 16.97 -17.61
C GLU A 288 -13.70 17.21 -16.24
N PRO A 289 -12.57 17.92 -16.17
CA PRO A 289 -12.02 18.38 -14.91
C PRO A 289 -13.13 19.10 -14.12
N LEU A 290 -13.15 18.93 -12.80
CA LEU A 290 -13.82 19.92 -11.97
C LEU A 290 -13.04 21.23 -12.18
N ASP A 291 -13.60 22.12 -12.98
CA ASP A 291 -13.20 23.53 -13.07
C ASP A 291 -13.45 24.17 -11.70
N GLU A 292 -12.52 23.98 -10.77
CA GLU A 292 -12.31 24.93 -9.69
C GLU A 292 -11.08 25.76 -10.05
N ASP A 293 -11.35 27.01 -10.42
CA ASP A 293 -10.40 28.09 -10.73
C ASP A 293 -9.12 28.03 -9.89
N PHE A 294 -8.01 27.60 -10.51
CA PHE A 294 -6.66 27.70 -9.93
C PHE A 294 -5.88 28.94 -10.40
N ASP A 295 -6.53 29.89 -11.07
CA ASP A 295 -5.89 31.08 -11.66
C ASP A 295 -5.90 32.34 -10.76
N ASN A 296 -6.18 32.23 -9.46
CA ASN A 296 -6.16 33.38 -8.53
C ASN A 296 -5.12 33.26 -7.40
N LEU A 297 -3.92 32.75 -7.70
CA LEU A 297 -2.75 32.90 -6.82
C LEU A 297 -1.51 33.40 -7.60
N GLU A 298 -1.71 34.44 -8.41
CA GLU A 298 -0.66 35.41 -8.67
C GLU A 298 -1.14 36.80 -8.24
N MET A 299 -0.26 37.50 -7.52
CA MET A 299 -0.36 38.87 -7.03
C MET A 299 -1.10 39.10 -5.70
N ALA A 300 -0.36 38.87 -4.61
CA ALA A 300 -0.30 39.84 -3.52
C ALA A 300 1.17 40.07 -3.16
N GLU A 301 1.55 41.34 -3.18
CA GLU A 301 2.89 41.91 -2.88
C GLU A 301 3.46 41.50 -1.52
#